data_AF-A0AAD3D5B8-F1
#
_entry.id   AF-A0AAD3D5B8-F1
#
_cell.length_a   1.000
_cell.length_b   1.000
_cell.length_c   1.000
_cell.angle_alpha   90.00
_cell.angle_beta   90.00
_cell.angle_gamma   90.00
#
_symmetry.space_group_name_H-M   'P 1'
#
loop_
_entity.id
_entity.type
_entity.pdbx_description
1 polymer ?
#
loop_
_entity_poly.entity_id
_entity_poly.type
_entity_poly.pdbx_seq_one_letter_code
_entity_poly.pdbx_strand_id
1 'polypeptide(L)'
;MKLKSFATFHLVLLNGLCSLPASSQEYPCPPPGAEALVDGENLVENCKCFYALAAAQKQDQSDTPTQIKEHTVMHYAPAGKYYGPDGITEYLSALSGDHVTATTQIGPSIPGYVRSIGNGQCHTLTAESQNMHLNPYHTVNNTEACASMTVGVRVTFNITDDPFEPIDVQSYEIWTPNLFVTEMFSLFSRSEASAEYICDKILNVCGDYENGKSDSWDYSMKNGRSEGGVRGLKKSKSAKASKSAKMNEKMKNCVKQAIALPDVTIGADGVTGFIDGNSRACRILHGFMAKNNQHHCPHVSFDPEVDADGKIKCNESAGILHTDVFTQEDIAFFILMGQAAFGFDEVGGRMTYEPCSVV
;
A
#
# COMPACT_ATOMS: atom_id res chain seq x y z
N MET A 1 -9.04 -15.36 -15.28
CA MET A 1 -10.27 -14.83 -14.63
C MET A 1 -10.00 -14.08 -13.32
N LYS A 2 -8.76 -13.60 -13.04
CA LYS A 2 -8.37 -13.00 -11.73
C LYS A 2 -7.93 -11.52 -11.77
N LEU A 3 -8.02 -10.81 -12.90
CA LEU A 3 -7.69 -9.37 -12.95
C LEU A 3 -8.84 -8.43 -12.51
N LYS A 4 -10.10 -8.89 -12.53
CA LYS A 4 -11.25 -8.00 -12.25
C LYS A 4 -11.40 -7.58 -10.79
N SER A 5 -10.95 -8.37 -9.81
CA SER A 5 -10.94 -7.96 -8.39
C SER A 5 -9.79 -7.01 -8.05
N PHE A 6 -8.76 -6.94 -8.89
CA PHE A 6 -7.57 -6.11 -8.66
C PHE A 6 -7.86 -4.62 -8.95
N ALA A 7 -8.69 -4.35 -9.96
CA ALA A 7 -9.16 -3.00 -10.29
C ALA A 7 -9.99 -2.37 -9.17
N THR A 8 -10.77 -3.17 -8.42
CA THR A 8 -11.65 -2.66 -7.35
C THR A 8 -10.87 -2.12 -6.14
N PHE A 9 -9.69 -2.68 -5.83
CA PHE A 9 -8.85 -2.20 -4.73
C PHE A 9 -8.19 -0.85 -5.05
N HIS A 10 -7.70 -0.68 -6.29
CA HIS A 10 -7.24 0.62 -6.79
C HIS A 10 -8.39 1.64 -6.85
N LEU A 11 -9.61 1.21 -7.22
CA LEU A 11 -10.79 2.07 -7.18
C LEU A 11 -11.12 2.55 -5.77
N VAL A 12 -10.90 1.80 -4.69
CA VAL A 12 -11.40 2.26 -3.37
C VAL A 12 -10.54 3.41 -2.83
N LEU A 13 -9.21 3.27 -2.82
CA LEU A 13 -8.31 4.35 -2.40
C LEU A 13 -8.24 5.51 -3.42
N LEU A 14 -8.58 5.31 -4.71
CA LEU A 14 -8.49 6.35 -5.75
C LEU A 14 -9.84 6.85 -6.31
N ASN A 15 -10.95 6.12 -6.12
CA ASN A 15 -12.32 6.55 -6.47
C ASN A 15 -13.14 6.99 -5.26
N GLY A 16 -12.79 6.55 -4.03
CA GLY A 16 -13.29 7.20 -2.81
C GLY A 16 -12.96 8.70 -2.83
N LEU A 17 -11.76 9.03 -3.30
CA LEU A 17 -11.26 10.39 -3.50
C LEU A 17 -12.09 11.27 -4.45
N CYS A 18 -13.00 10.69 -5.24
CA CYS A 18 -13.68 11.38 -6.33
C CYS A 18 -15.21 11.41 -6.21
N SER A 19 -15.77 10.85 -5.12
CA SER A 19 -17.21 10.81 -4.91
C SER A 19 -17.72 12.10 -4.25
N LEU A 20 -17.52 13.25 -4.90
CA LEU A 20 -18.32 14.43 -4.57
C LEU A 20 -19.74 14.18 -5.10
N PRO A 21 -20.81 14.49 -4.33
CA PRO A 21 -22.15 14.40 -4.86
C PRO A 21 -22.20 15.28 -6.12
N ALA A 22 -22.53 14.65 -7.25
CA ALA A 22 -22.83 15.31 -8.52
C ALA A 22 -24.13 16.12 -8.38
N SER A 23 -24.15 17.09 -7.47
CA SER A 23 -25.11 18.17 -7.51
C SER A 23 -24.72 19.00 -8.72
N SER A 24 -25.60 19.02 -9.71
CA SER A 24 -25.46 19.64 -11.03
C SER A 24 -25.31 21.16 -11.01
N GLN A 25 -24.77 21.74 -9.93
CA GLN A 25 -24.28 23.11 -9.98
C GLN A 25 -22.98 23.08 -10.78
N GLU A 26 -23.08 23.56 -12.02
CA GLU A 26 -21.96 24.08 -12.78
C GLU A 26 -21.18 25.03 -11.86
N TYR A 27 -20.20 24.52 -11.12
CA TYR A 27 -19.13 25.38 -10.67
C TYR A 27 -18.51 25.91 -11.96
N PRO A 28 -18.51 27.24 -12.20
CA PRO A 28 -17.90 27.79 -13.39
C PRO A 28 -16.40 27.67 -13.22
N CYS A 29 -15.91 26.45 -13.45
CA CYS A 29 -14.51 26.18 -13.59
C CYS A 29 -14.02 27.06 -14.74
N PRO A 30 -13.01 27.91 -14.50
CA PRO A 30 -12.44 28.70 -15.57
C PRO A 30 -11.98 27.76 -16.68
N PRO A 31 -12.18 28.14 -17.96
CA PRO A 31 -11.77 27.28 -19.07
C PRO A 31 -10.28 26.97 -18.96
N PRO A 32 -9.88 25.70 -19.20
CA PRO A 32 -8.47 25.29 -19.21
C PRO A 32 -7.63 26.17 -20.15
N GLY A 33 -6.39 26.47 -19.75
CA GLY A 33 -5.46 27.35 -20.49
C GLY A 33 -5.57 28.85 -20.19
N ALA A 34 -6.24 29.25 -19.11
CA ALA A 34 -6.19 30.62 -18.63
C ALA A 34 -4.99 30.79 -17.68
N GLU A 35 -3.87 31.31 -18.18
CA GLU A 35 -2.63 31.60 -17.44
C GLU A 35 -2.84 32.51 -16.20
N ALA A 36 -4.04 33.09 -16.02
CA ALA A 36 -4.45 33.88 -14.87
C ALA A 36 -4.73 33.06 -13.58
N LEU A 37 -4.63 31.73 -13.61
CA LEU A 37 -5.09 30.86 -12.50
C LEU A 37 -4.04 30.56 -11.44
N VAL A 38 -2.76 30.86 -11.69
CA VAL A 38 -1.65 30.42 -10.83
C VAL A 38 -1.30 31.43 -9.71
N ASP A 39 -1.61 32.72 -9.90
CA ASP A 39 -1.19 33.80 -8.98
C ASP A 39 -2.34 34.72 -8.51
N GLY A 40 -3.61 34.30 -8.64
CA GLY A 40 -4.78 35.12 -8.32
C GLY A 40 -5.42 34.87 -6.95
N GLU A 41 -6.25 35.83 -6.49
CA GLU A 41 -7.04 35.77 -5.24
C GLU A 41 -7.96 34.53 -5.12
N ASN A 42 -8.18 33.79 -6.21
CA ASN A 42 -9.08 32.64 -6.31
C ASN A 42 -8.37 31.27 -6.33
N LEU A 43 -7.09 31.21 -6.00
CA LEU A 43 -6.28 29.99 -6.16
C LEU A 43 -6.84 28.76 -5.41
N VAL A 44 -7.44 28.95 -4.23
CA VAL A 44 -8.09 27.85 -3.47
C VAL A 44 -9.34 27.34 -4.19
N GLU A 45 -10.16 28.23 -4.76
CA GLU A 45 -11.35 27.83 -5.52
C GLU A 45 -10.96 27.12 -6.83
N ASN A 46 -9.86 27.55 -7.46
CA ASN A 46 -9.27 26.85 -8.60
C ASN A 46 -8.85 25.43 -8.20
N CYS A 47 -8.11 25.26 -7.10
CA CYS A 47 -7.72 23.94 -6.61
C CYS A 47 -8.94 23.02 -6.41
N LYS A 48 -10.02 23.52 -5.80
CA LYS A 48 -11.25 22.72 -5.58
C LYS A 48 -11.90 22.32 -6.91
N CYS A 49 -12.04 23.27 -7.82
CA CYS A 49 -12.66 23.06 -9.13
C CYS A 49 -11.88 22.03 -9.95
N PHE A 50 -10.57 22.20 -10.12
CA PHE A 50 -9.76 21.30 -10.94
C PHE A 50 -9.67 19.90 -10.35
N TYR A 51 -9.64 19.79 -9.01
CA TYR A 51 -9.75 18.50 -8.34
C TYR A 51 -11.11 17.82 -8.60
N ALA A 52 -12.21 18.57 -8.53
CA ALA A 52 -13.55 18.04 -8.84
C ALA A 52 -13.70 17.62 -10.31
N LEU A 53 -13.11 18.37 -11.25
CA LEU A 53 -13.08 18.00 -12.67
C LEU A 53 -12.31 16.69 -12.90
N ALA A 54 -11.12 16.56 -12.30
CA ALA A 54 -10.32 15.35 -12.36
C ALA A 54 -11.06 14.14 -11.76
N ALA A 55 -11.85 14.37 -10.71
CA ALA A 55 -12.70 13.37 -10.09
C ALA A 55 -13.85 12.92 -11.00
N ALA A 56 -14.53 13.85 -11.67
CA ALA A 56 -15.64 13.55 -12.57
C ALA A 56 -15.19 12.75 -13.80
N GLN A 57 -14.01 13.06 -14.37
CA GLN A 57 -13.46 12.35 -15.54
C GLN A 57 -13.16 10.87 -15.27
N LYS A 58 -12.84 10.50 -14.02
CA LYS A 58 -12.60 9.11 -13.62
C LYS A 58 -13.83 8.23 -13.66
N GLN A 59 -15.02 8.80 -13.43
CA GLN A 59 -16.24 7.99 -13.33
C GLN A 59 -16.61 7.32 -14.67
N ASP A 60 -16.08 7.82 -15.78
CA ASP A 60 -16.32 7.31 -17.13
C ASP A 60 -15.26 6.29 -17.60
N GLN A 61 -14.13 6.17 -16.90
CA GLN A 61 -13.04 5.25 -17.27
C GLN A 61 -12.96 4.06 -16.29
N SER A 62 -13.35 2.87 -16.76
CA SER A 62 -13.41 1.65 -15.93
C SER A 62 -12.04 1.02 -15.61
N ASP A 63 -10.94 1.56 -16.15
CA ASP A 63 -9.59 1.05 -15.97
C ASP A 63 -8.71 2.11 -15.29
N THR A 64 -8.16 1.78 -14.12
CA THR A 64 -7.09 2.50 -13.38
C THR A 64 -5.83 2.74 -14.23
N PRO A 65 -4.85 3.60 -13.86
CA PRO A 65 -4.83 4.87 -13.12
C PRO A 65 -4.13 5.95 -13.98
N THR A 66 -4.86 6.62 -14.88
CA THR A 66 -4.26 7.64 -15.79
C THR A 66 -3.59 8.82 -15.06
N GLN A 67 -3.87 8.99 -13.77
CA GLN A 67 -3.30 10.06 -12.94
C GLN A 67 -1.99 9.71 -12.24
N ILE A 68 -1.58 8.44 -12.21
CA ILE A 68 -0.28 8.06 -11.66
C ILE A 68 0.74 8.15 -12.79
N LYS A 69 1.64 9.12 -12.70
CA LYS A 69 2.73 9.31 -13.67
C LYS A 69 4.05 8.86 -13.06
N GLU A 70 5.09 8.74 -13.89
CA GLU A 70 6.43 8.31 -13.46
C GLU A 70 7.00 9.12 -12.29
N HIS A 71 6.66 10.41 -12.21
CA HIS A 71 7.13 11.29 -11.14
C HIS A 71 6.24 11.25 -9.88
N THR A 72 5.08 10.61 -9.92
CA THR A 72 4.15 10.54 -8.79
C THR A 72 4.75 9.70 -7.66
N VAL A 73 4.65 10.19 -6.43
CA VAL A 73 5.16 9.48 -5.25
C VAL A 73 4.02 9.18 -4.28
N MET A 74 3.86 7.93 -3.89
CA MET A 74 3.03 7.57 -2.74
C MET A 74 3.90 7.42 -1.50
N HIS A 75 3.51 8.08 -0.42
CA HIS A 75 4.18 8.01 0.87
C HIS A 75 3.21 7.45 1.90
N TYR A 76 3.49 6.25 2.39
CA TYR A 76 2.81 5.68 3.54
C TYR A 76 3.80 5.63 4.69
N ALA A 77 3.69 6.58 5.63
CA ALA A 77 4.71 6.82 6.66
C ALA A 77 5.20 5.53 7.37
N PRO A 78 4.33 4.57 7.75
CA PRO A 78 4.76 3.33 8.39
C PRO A 78 5.56 2.38 7.50
N ALA A 79 5.47 2.47 6.17
CA ALA A 79 6.10 1.52 5.23
C ALA A 79 7.05 2.18 4.20
N GLY A 80 7.10 3.50 4.13
CA GLY A 80 7.99 4.25 3.24
C GLY A 80 7.34 4.79 1.96
N LYS A 81 8.18 5.00 0.94
CA LYS A 81 7.83 5.68 -0.32
C LYS A 81 7.84 4.73 -1.51
N TYR A 82 6.91 4.95 -2.43
CA TYR A 82 6.71 4.18 -3.65
C TYR A 82 6.62 5.16 -4.83
N TYR A 83 7.37 4.88 -5.89
CA TYR A 83 7.59 5.81 -6.99
C TYR A 83 6.97 5.28 -8.27
N GLY A 84 6.31 6.18 -9.00
CA GLY A 84 5.73 5.89 -10.31
C GLY A 84 4.59 4.87 -10.28
N PRO A 85 4.04 4.55 -11.46
CA PRO A 85 2.93 3.62 -11.59
C PRO A 85 3.27 2.23 -11.05
N ASP A 86 4.45 1.72 -11.39
CA ASP A 86 4.87 0.36 -11.05
C ASP A 86 5.05 0.17 -9.53
N GLY A 87 5.82 1.05 -8.88
CA GLY A 87 6.06 0.96 -7.44
C GLY A 87 4.79 1.15 -6.61
N ILE A 88 3.90 2.06 -7.03
CA ILE A 88 2.62 2.28 -6.35
C ILE A 88 1.68 1.08 -6.54
N THR A 89 1.57 0.56 -7.76
CA THR A 89 0.76 -0.62 -8.08
C THR A 89 1.24 -1.86 -7.32
N GLU A 90 2.56 -2.04 -7.23
CA GLU A 90 3.18 -3.12 -6.47
C GLU A 90 2.81 -3.06 -4.98
N TYR A 91 2.90 -1.89 -4.34
CA TYR A 91 2.46 -1.73 -2.95
C TYR A 91 0.97 -2.01 -2.77
N LEU A 92 0.12 -1.44 -3.61
CA LEU A 92 -1.32 -1.65 -3.54
C LEU A 92 -1.68 -3.13 -3.77
N SER A 93 -0.90 -3.86 -4.55
CA SER A 93 -1.07 -5.31 -4.71
C SER A 93 -0.81 -6.09 -3.43
N ALA A 94 0.15 -5.64 -2.62
CA ALA A 94 0.47 -6.29 -1.34
C ALA A 94 -0.67 -6.12 -0.32
N LEU A 95 -1.43 -5.02 -0.42
CA LEU A 95 -2.61 -4.78 0.41
C LEU A 95 -3.84 -5.62 0.04
N SER A 96 -3.83 -6.28 -1.13
CA SER A 96 -4.91 -7.18 -1.60
C SER A 96 -4.45 -8.64 -1.74
N GLY A 97 -3.39 -8.99 -1.00
CA GLY A 97 -2.73 -10.28 -1.06
C GLY A 97 -3.33 -11.37 -0.17
N ASP A 98 -2.56 -12.43 0.04
CA ASP A 98 -2.94 -13.62 0.82
C ASP A 98 -3.39 -13.29 2.26
N HIS A 99 -2.93 -12.19 2.87
CA HIS A 99 -3.29 -11.79 4.24
C HIS A 99 -4.57 -10.94 4.32
N VAL A 100 -4.94 -10.24 3.24
CA VAL A 100 -6.11 -9.36 3.17
C VAL A 100 -6.95 -9.77 1.97
N THR A 101 -8.07 -10.43 2.23
CA THR A 101 -8.94 -11.01 1.20
C THR A 101 -9.75 -9.96 0.44
N ALA A 102 -10.08 -8.85 1.10
CA ALA A 102 -10.80 -7.72 0.52
C ALA A 102 -10.56 -6.47 1.35
N THR A 103 -10.73 -5.31 0.72
CA THR A 103 -10.88 -4.03 1.42
C THR A 103 -12.09 -3.32 0.83
N THR A 104 -12.94 -2.81 1.70
CA THR A 104 -14.19 -2.15 1.34
C THR A 104 -14.26 -0.79 2.01
N GLN A 105 -14.63 0.25 1.27
CA GLN A 105 -14.92 1.55 1.87
C GLN A 105 -16.30 1.51 2.54
N ILE A 106 -16.39 2.11 3.72
CA ILE A 106 -17.62 2.21 4.50
C ILE A 106 -18.12 3.65 4.41
N GLY A 107 -19.25 3.85 3.73
CA GLY A 107 -19.83 5.18 3.59
C GLY A 107 -19.01 6.13 2.69
N PRO A 108 -19.40 7.42 2.63
CA PRO A 108 -18.76 8.39 1.75
C PRO A 108 -17.39 8.83 2.29
N SER A 109 -16.48 9.18 1.40
CA SER A 109 -15.27 9.92 1.74
C SER A 109 -15.65 11.32 2.22
N ILE A 110 -15.03 11.78 3.30
CA ILE A 110 -15.28 13.09 3.89
C ILE A 110 -14.17 14.05 3.45
N PRO A 111 -14.47 15.03 2.58
CA PRO A 111 -13.48 16.02 2.19
C PRO A 111 -13.14 16.92 3.38
N GLY A 112 -11.86 17.14 3.58
CA GLY A 112 -11.33 18.14 4.50
C GLY A 112 -11.19 19.49 3.81
N TYR A 113 -9.99 20.06 3.86
CA TYR A 113 -9.69 21.30 3.16
C TYR A 113 -9.02 21.04 1.81
N VAL A 114 -9.18 22.02 0.93
CA VAL A 114 -8.33 22.20 -0.24
C VAL A 114 -7.58 23.51 -0.05
N ARG A 115 -6.25 23.49 -0.20
CA ARG A 115 -5.41 24.68 -0.08
C ARG A 115 -4.45 24.77 -1.24
N SER A 116 -4.11 25.99 -1.62
CA SER A 116 -2.90 26.20 -2.40
C SER A 116 -1.69 26.25 -1.50
N ILE A 117 -0.57 25.74 -2.00
CA ILE A 117 0.73 25.84 -1.35
C ILE A 117 1.73 26.68 -2.16
N GLY A 118 1.24 27.43 -3.16
CA GLY A 118 2.05 28.30 -4.03
C GLY A 118 2.49 27.62 -5.34
N ASN A 119 2.93 28.42 -6.31
CA ASN A 119 3.43 27.96 -7.62
C ASN A 119 2.45 27.05 -8.39
N GLY A 120 1.14 27.28 -8.25
CA GLY A 120 0.12 26.45 -8.92
C GLY A 120 -0.06 25.04 -8.32
N GLN A 121 0.59 24.77 -7.19
CA GLN A 121 0.47 23.50 -6.48
C GLN A 121 -0.65 23.58 -5.43
N CYS A 122 -1.43 22.51 -5.36
CA CYS A 122 -2.61 22.36 -4.55
C CYS A 122 -2.49 21.12 -3.68
N HIS A 123 -3.00 21.22 -2.45
CA HIS A 123 -3.20 20.08 -1.55
C HIS A 123 -4.69 19.90 -1.32
N THR A 124 -5.14 18.65 -1.34
CA THR A 124 -6.46 18.25 -0.84
C THR A 124 -6.28 17.24 0.28
N LEU A 125 -7.19 17.28 1.25
CA LEU A 125 -7.24 16.36 2.37
C LEU A 125 -8.57 15.62 2.35
N THR A 126 -8.56 14.30 2.51
CA THR A 126 -9.75 13.46 2.55
C THR A 126 -9.62 12.43 3.66
N ALA A 127 -10.70 12.18 4.39
CA ALA A 127 -10.80 11.08 5.34
C ALA A 127 -11.78 10.03 4.83
N GLU A 128 -11.44 8.77 4.97
CA GLU A 128 -12.27 7.65 4.53
C GLU A 128 -12.37 6.60 5.62
N SER A 129 -13.46 5.86 5.67
CA SER A 129 -13.58 4.67 6.50
C SER A 129 -13.38 3.43 5.66
N GLN A 130 -12.52 2.52 6.08
CA GLN A 130 -12.22 1.28 5.37
C GLN A 130 -12.38 0.07 6.27
N ASN A 131 -12.93 -1.00 5.73
CA ASN A 131 -12.96 -2.35 6.28
C ASN A 131 -11.93 -3.21 5.55
N MET A 132 -10.99 -3.81 6.28
CA MET A 132 -10.09 -4.83 5.78
C MET A 132 -10.54 -6.20 6.25
N HIS A 133 -10.84 -7.07 5.28
CA HIS A 133 -11.24 -8.46 5.51
C HIS A 133 -9.98 -9.31 5.60
N LEU A 134 -9.59 -9.71 6.80
CA LEU A 134 -8.36 -10.48 7.00
C LEU A 134 -8.58 -11.94 6.62
N ASN A 135 -7.58 -12.55 5.99
CA ASN A 135 -7.64 -13.98 5.69
C ASN A 135 -7.47 -14.78 7.00
N PRO A 136 -8.47 -15.58 7.40
CA PRO A 136 -8.39 -16.33 8.65
C PRO A 136 -7.18 -17.25 8.68
N TYR A 137 -6.74 -17.80 7.55
CA TYR A 137 -5.54 -18.66 7.51
C TYR A 137 -4.29 -17.98 8.10
N HIS A 138 -4.20 -16.66 8.01
CA HIS A 138 -3.06 -15.88 8.51
C HIS A 138 -3.33 -15.22 9.86
N THR A 139 -4.52 -15.31 10.45
CA THR A 139 -4.79 -14.73 11.77
C THR A 139 -4.44 -15.72 12.88
N VAL A 140 -4.20 -15.19 14.09
CA VAL A 140 -4.03 -16.04 15.27
C VAL A 140 -5.25 -16.96 15.46
N ASN A 141 -4.99 -18.26 15.63
CA ASN A 141 -5.99 -19.32 15.80
C ASN A 141 -6.97 -19.52 14.62
N ASN A 142 -6.62 -19.06 13.42
CA ASN A 142 -7.50 -19.10 12.25
C ASN A 142 -8.84 -18.37 12.45
N THR A 143 -8.82 -17.28 13.21
CA THR A 143 -10.02 -16.52 13.59
C THR A 143 -10.42 -15.57 12.46
N GLU A 144 -11.70 -15.56 12.07
CA GLU A 144 -12.20 -14.51 11.19
C GLU A 144 -12.06 -13.15 11.87
N ALA A 145 -11.54 -12.18 11.14
CA ALA A 145 -11.36 -10.85 11.69
C ALA A 145 -11.61 -9.76 10.64
N CYS A 146 -12.18 -8.66 11.13
CA CYS A 146 -12.36 -7.43 10.38
C CYS A 146 -11.60 -6.32 11.07
N ALA A 147 -10.87 -5.53 10.29
CA ALA A 147 -10.24 -4.32 10.79
C ALA A 147 -10.88 -3.11 10.11
N SER A 148 -11.63 -2.33 10.87
CA SER A 148 -12.24 -1.09 10.42
C SER A 148 -11.35 0.08 10.84
N MET A 149 -11.05 1.02 9.95
CA MET A 149 -10.20 2.15 10.30
C MET A 149 -10.55 3.40 9.51
N THR A 150 -10.11 4.53 10.03
CA THR A 150 -10.00 5.78 9.26
C THR A 150 -8.72 5.77 8.46
N VAL A 151 -8.81 6.02 7.17
CA VAL A 151 -7.65 6.29 6.31
C VAL A 151 -7.69 7.76 5.92
N GLY A 152 -6.61 8.47 6.23
CA GLY A 152 -6.41 9.85 5.80
C GLY A 152 -5.58 9.88 4.54
N VAL A 153 -5.97 10.70 3.56
CA VAL A 153 -5.22 10.88 2.32
C VAL A 153 -5.02 12.35 2.07
N ARG A 154 -3.76 12.76 1.85
CA ARG A 154 -3.42 14.06 1.31
C ARG A 154 -2.90 13.89 -0.11
N VAL A 155 -3.52 14.56 -1.08
CA VAL A 155 -3.07 14.54 -2.46
C VAL A 155 -2.46 15.90 -2.79
N THR A 156 -1.23 15.87 -3.27
CA THR A 156 -0.55 17.05 -3.80
C THR A 156 -0.56 16.98 -5.32
N PHE A 157 -1.02 18.04 -5.97
CA PHE A 157 -1.12 18.09 -7.43
C PHE A 157 -0.85 19.49 -7.96
N ASN A 158 -0.39 19.57 -9.19
CA ASN A 158 -0.31 20.83 -9.94
C ASN A 158 -1.56 20.97 -10.79
N ILE A 159 -2.08 22.20 -10.92
CA ILE A 159 -3.07 22.50 -11.96
C ILE A 159 -2.35 22.50 -13.31
N THR A 160 -2.96 21.91 -14.34
CA THR A 160 -2.41 21.93 -15.70
C THR A 160 -3.30 22.76 -16.62
N ASP A 161 -2.75 23.12 -17.78
CA ASP A 161 -3.50 23.77 -18.86
C ASP A 161 -4.24 22.76 -19.75
N ASP A 162 -4.09 21.44 -19.51
CA ASP A 162 -4.72 20.40 -20.30
C ASP A 162 -6.16 20.15 -19.83
N PRO A 163 -7.19 20.39 -20.66
CA PRO A 163 -8.58 20.12 -20.30
C PRO A 163 -8.88 18.63 -20.02
N PHE A 164 -8.08 17.71 -20.55
CA PHE A 164 -8.23 16.26 -20.39
C PHE A 164 -7.42 15.71 -19.23
N GLU A 165 -6.39 16.43 -18.80
CA GLU A 165 -5.58 16.11 -17.61
C GLU A 165 -5.50 17.33 -16.68
N PRO A 166 -6.64 17.81 -16.13
CA PRO A 166 -6.72 19.10 -15.41
C PRO A 166 -5.79 19.19 -14.19
N ILE A 167 -5.32 18.05 -13.69
CA ILE A 167 -4.35 17.99 -12.59
C ILE A 167 -3.21 17.03 -12.91
N ASP A 168 -2.03 17.36 -12.41
CA ASP A 168 -0.84 16.53 -12.44
C ASP A 168 -0.45 16.11 -11.02
N VAL A 169 -0.76 14.85 -10.65
CA VAL A 169 -0.60 14.39 -9.27
C VAL A 169 0.87 14.15 -8.96
N GLN A 170 1.39 14.94 -8.02
CA GLN A 170 2.77 14.87 -7.55
C GLN A 170 2.93 13.83 -6.45
N SER A 171 2.00 13.79 -5.50
CA SER A 171 2.07 12.81 -4.41
C SER A 171 0.74 12.41 -3.80
N TYR A 172 0.72 11.20 -3.26
CA TYR A 172 -0.28 10.67 -2.35
C TYR A 172 0.37 10.42 -1.00
N GLU A 173 -0.11 11.05 0.06
CA GLU A 173 0.37 10.79 1.41
C GLU A 173 -0.75 10.13 2.19
N ILE A 174 -0.46 8.95 2.73
CA ILE A 174 -1.45 8.10 3.40
C ILE A 174 -1.17 8.12 4.91
N TRP A 175 -2.21 8.46 5.66
CA TRP A 175 -2.27 8.37 7.11
C TRP A 175 -3.15 7.20 7.51
N THR A 176 -2.70 6.43 8.49
CA THR A 176 -3.51 5.45 9.21
C THR A 176 -3.25 5.65 10.70
N PRO A 177 -4.16 5.22 11.58
CA PRO A 177 -3.90 5.34 13.00
C PRO A 177 -2.76 4.41 13.43
N ASN A 178 -1.91 4.90 14.32
CA ASN A 178 -0.77 4.09 14.77
C ASN A 178 -1.19 2.78 15.45
N LEU A 179 -2.27 2.83 16.27
CA LEU A 179 -2.75 1.62 16.94
C LEU A 179 -3.15 0.56 15.90
N PHE A 180 -3.77 0.98 14.80
CA PHE A 180 -4.11 0.08 13.70
C PHE A 180 -2.87 -0.63 13.15
N VAL A 181 -1.75 0.07 12.90
CA VAL A 181 -0.52 -0.56 12.42
C VAL A 181 0.00 -1.60 13.42
N THR A 182 0.09 -1.23 14.70
CA THR A 182 0.61 -2.14 15.73
C THR A 182 -0.30 -3.36 15.96
N GLU A 183 -1.61 -3.17 16.06
CA GLU A 183 -2.55 -4.23 16.40
C GLU A 183 -2.88 -5.12 15.21
N MET A 184 -3.12 -4.54 14.02
CA MET A 184 -3.43 -5.33 12.82
C MET A 184 -2.28 -6.27 12.49
N PHE A 185 -1.04 -5.77 12.48
CA PHE A 185 0.10 -6.65 12.23
C PHE A 185 0.34 -7.63 13.37
N SER A 186 0.06 -7.28 14.63
CA SER A 186 0.08 -8.26 15.73
C SER A 186 -0.93 -9.40 15.52
N LEU A 187 -2.08 -9.12 14.91
CA LEU A 187 -3.14 -10.11 14.72
C LEU A 187 -2.79 -11.17 13.67
N PHE A 188 -2.15 -10.80 12.55
CA PHE A 188 -1.80 -11.80 11.53
C PHE A 188 -0.33 -12.21 11.55
N SER A 189 0.61 -11.31 11.84
CA SER A 189 2.04 -11.68 11.80
C SER A 189 2.45 -12.69 12.88
N ARG A 190 1.63 -12.89 13.93
CA ARG A 190 1.82 -13.89 14.99
C ARG A 190 1.39 -15.30 14.62
N SER A 191 0.68 -15.49 13.52
CA SER A 191 0.29 -16.83 13.10
C SER A 191 1.51 -17.63 12.61
N GLU A 192 1.50 -18.93 12.87
CA GLU A 192 2.48 -19.85 12.29
C GLU A 192 2.41 -19.80 10.75
N ALA A 193 1.22 -19.65 10.18
CA ALA A 193 1.00 -19.50 8.75
C ALA A 193 1.69 -18.26 8.13
N SER A 194 1.73 -17.13 8.83
CA SER A 194 2.48 -15.95 8.38
C SER A 194 3.99 -16.15 8.47
N ALA A 195 4.48 -16.86 9.48
CA ALA A 195 5.89 -17.26 9.56
C ALA A 195 6.27 -18.25 8.44
N GLU A 196 5.42 -19.24 8.17
CA GLU A 196 5.58 -20.16 7.04
C GLU A 196 5.55 -19.42 5.70
N TYR A 197 4.68 -18.42 5.56
CA TYR A 197 4.62 -17.57 4.37
C TYR A 197 5.96 -16.85 4.13
N ILE A 198 6.50 -16.17 5.15
CA ILE A 198 7.82 -15.50 5.05
C ILE A 198 8.87 -16.53 4.60
N CYS A 199 8.88 -17.70 5.22
CA CYS A 199 9.86 -18.74 4.94
C CYS A 199 9.71 -19.40 3.58
N ASP A 200 8.49 -19.54 3.07
CA ASP A 200 8.25 -19.95 1.69
C ASP A 200 8.87 -18.94 0.72
N LYS A 201 8.73 -17.63 0.98
CA LYS A 201 9.35 -16.60 0.12
C LYS A 201 10.86 -16.66 0.19
N ILE A 202 11.45 -16.76 1.36
CA ILE A 202 12.91 -16.90 1.51
C ILE A 202 13.41 -18.15 0.77
N LEU A 203 12.85 -19.32 1.09
CA LEU A 203 13.42 -20.60 0.64
C LEU A 203 13.07 -20.94 -0.82
N ASN A 204 11.89 -20.56 -1.31
CA ASN A 204 11.37 -21.00 -2.60
C ASN A 204 11.28 -19.89 -3.65
N VAL A 205 11.19 -18.61 -3.25
CA VAL A 205 11.19 -17.48 -4.19
C VAL A 205 12.58 -16.84 -4.26
N CYS A 206 13.21 -16.61 -3.11
CA CYS A 206 14.50 -15.93 -2.99
C CYS A 206 15.69 -16.90 -2.83
N GLY A 207 15.47 -18.20 -2.70
CA GLY A 207 16.55 -19.16 -2.41
C GLY A 207 17.63 -19.26 -3.51
N ASP A 208 17.32 -18.85 -4.74
CA ASP A 208 18.32 -18.75 -5.81
C ASP A 208 19.11 -17.43 -5.78
N TYR A 209 18.56 -16.38 -5.14
CA TYR A 209 19.21 -15.09 -4.92
C TYR A 209 20.42 -15.22 -3.99
N GLU A 210 20.26 -15.90 -2.85
CA GLU A 210 21.32 -16.11 -1.84
C GLU A 210 22.53 -16.90 -2.37
N ASN A 211 22.35 -17.73 -3.41
CA ASN A 211 23.43 -18.59 -3.93
C ASN A 211 24.35 -17.89 -4.93
N GLY A 212 24.31 -16.56 -5.03
CA GLY A 212 25.18 -15.78 -5.92
C GLY A 212 24.96 -16.09 -7.40
N LYS A 213 23.81 -16.67 -7.77
CA LYS A 213 23.38 -16.86 -9.17
C LYS A 213 22.59 -15.66 -9.69
N SER A 214 22.88 -14.47 -9.16
CA SER A 214 22.36 -13.20 -9.68
C SER A 214 23.04 -12.80 -11.00
N ASP A 215 24.10 -13.50 -11.40
CA ASP A 215 24.81 -13.28 -12.66
C ASP A 215 23.86 -13.48 -13.85
N SER A 216 23.49 -12.38 -14.50
CA SER A 216 22.66 -12.30 -15.73
C SER A 216 21.14 -12.18 -15.53
N TRP A 217 20.68 -11.18 -14.81
CA TRP A 217 19.34 -10.60 -15.05
C TRP A 217 19.46 -9.17 -15.55
N ASP A 218 20.03 -9.03 -16.76
CA ASP A 218 19.76 -7.88 -17.62
C ASP A 218 18.31 -8.01 -18.10
N TYR A 219 17.39 -7.59 -17.23
CA TYR A 219 15.95 -7.60 -17.48
C TYR A 219 15.61 -6.49 -18.46
N SER A 220 16.01 -6.69 -19.71
CA SER A 220 15.41 -6.02 -20.86
C SER A 220 13.91 -6.31 -20.81
N MET A 221 13.13 -5.33 -20.34
CA MET A 221 11.67 -5.23 -20.53
C MET A 221 11.31 -5.18 -22.03
N LYS A 222 11.55 -6.27 -22.74
CA LYS A 222 11.05 -6.47 -24.11
C LYS A 222 9.94 -7.51 -24.03
N ASN A 223 8.71 -6.99 -24.02
CA ASN A 223 7.47 -7.61 -24.50
C ASN A 223 7.67 -9.01 -25.10
N GLY A 224 7.37 -10.06 -24.32
CA GLY A 224 7.54 -11.43 -24.76
C GLY A 224 6.47 -12.35 -24.19
N ARG A 225 5.40 -12.57 -24.96
CA ARG A 225 4.49 -13.72 -24.82
C ARG A 225 5.33 -14.99 -24.65
N SER A 226 5.26 -15.61 -23.49
CA SER A 226 5.84 -16.94 -23.27
C SER A 226 4.92 -18.00 -23.87
N GLU A 227 5.23 -18.46 -25.09
CA GLU A 227 4.69 -19.71 -25.62
C GLU A 227 5.31 -20.91 -24.88
N GLY A 228 4.43 -21.86 -24.53
CA GLY A 228 4.76 -23.03 -23.72
C GLY A 228 5.68 -24.02 -24.43
N GLY A 229 6.88 -24.22 -23.87
CA GLY A 229 7.77 -25.33 -24.22
C GLY A 229 7.90 -26.31 -23.06
N VAL A 230 7.08 -27.37 -23.05
CA VAL A 230 7.20 -28.49 -22.10
C VAL A 230 8.40 -29.36 -22.49
N ARG A 231 9.54 -29.21 -21.81
CA ARG A 231 10.65 -30.18 -21.89
C ARG A 231 10.54 -31.23 -20.77
N GLY A 232 10.51 -32.49 -21.18
CA GLY A 232 10.40 -33.66 -20.30
C GLY A 232 11.61 -33.84 -19.39
N LEU A 233 11.39 -33.69 -18.08
CA LEU A 233 12.32 -34.05 -17.02
C LEU A 233 12.21 -35.56 -16.69
N LYS A 234 13.29 -36.31 -16.96
CA LYS A 234 13.47 -37.69 -16.50
C LYS A 234 13.50 -37.72 -14.96
N LYS A 235 12.56 -38.45 -14.35
CA LYS A 235 12.40 -38.60 -12.89
C LYS A 235 13.42 -39.60 -12.32
N SER A 236 14.44 -39.14 -11.61
CA SER A 236 15.17 -39.95 -10.63
C SER A 236 14.37 -39.99 -9.31
N LYS A 237 13.86 -41.16 -8.92
CA LYS A 237 12.94 -41.31 -7.78
C LYS A 237 13.61 -41.37 -6.40
N SER A 238 14.91 -41.65 -6.31
CA SER A 238 15.60 -41.84 -5.01
C SER A 238 16.11 -40.53 -4.37
N ALA A 239 16.29 -39.45 -5.12
CA ALA A 239 16.73 -38.16 -4.59
C ALA A 239 15.60 -37.33 -3.95
N LYS A 240 14.33 -37.72 -4.14
CA LYS A 240 13.17 -36.90 -3.76
C LYS A 240 12.85 -36.95 -2.26
N ALA A 241 13.07 -38.08 -1.60
CA ALA A 241 12.77 -38.24 -0.17
C ALA A 241 13.76 -37.50 0.74
N SER A 242 15.07 -37.57 0.44
CA SER A 242 16.11 -36.84 1.18
C SER A 242 15.98 -35.32 1.01
N LYS A 243 15.63 -34.84 -0.21
CA LYS A 243 15.35 -33.42 -0.46
C LYS A 243 14.14 -32.90 0.33
N SER A 244 13.09 -33.73 0.49
CA SER A 244 11.89 -33.40 1.27
C SER A 244 12.19 -33.27 2.77
N ALA A 245 12.93 -34.23 3.36
CA ALA A 245 13.29 -34.18 4.78
C ALA A 245 14.19 -32.98 5.11
N LYS A 246 15.17 -32.67 4.25
CA LYS A 246 16.07 -31.51 4.43
C LYS A 246 15.32 -30.17 4.26
N MET A 247 14.36 -30.10 3.35
CA MET A 247 13.51 -28.93 3.16
C MET A 247 12.61 -28.69 4.38
N ASN A 248 12.10 -29.75 5.00
CA ASN A 248 11.31 -29.67 6.23
C ASN A 248 12.13 -29.09 7.40
N GLU A 249 13.38 -29.53 7.57
CA GLU A 249 14.26 -28.98 8.62
C GLU A 249 14.65 -27.52 8.38
N LYS A 250 14.94 -27.15 7.12
CA LYS A 250 15.17 -25.74 6.75
C LYS A 250 13.95 -24.86 7.04
N MET A 251 12.76 -25.33 6.66
CA MET A 251 11.50 -24.63 6.91
C MET A 251 11.28 -24.42 8.42
N LYS A 252 11.43 -25.47 9.24
CA LYS A 252 11.29 -25.36 10.70
C LYS A 252 12.24 -24.33 11.32
N ASN A 253 13.51 -24.35 10.91
CA ASN A 253 14.50 -23.40 11.41
C ASN A 253 14.22 -21.97 10.94
N CYS A 254 13.71 -21.80 9.72
CA CYS A 254 13.26 -20.51 9.22
C CYS A 254 12.05 -20.00 10.01
N VAL A 255 11.02 -20.83 10.20
CA VAL A 255 9.79 -20.45 10.93
C VAL A 255 10.13 -20.03 12.36
N LYS A 256 11.04 -20.76 13.02
CA LYS A 256 11.54 -20.39 14.34
C LYS A 256 12.19 -19.00 14.36
N GLN A 257 12.96 -18.64 13.33
CA GLN A 257 13.57 -17.31 13.21
C GLN A 257 12.51 -16.23 12.94
N ALA A 258 11.58 -16.50 12.02
CA ALA A 258 10.48 -15.58 11.71
C ALA A 258 9.63 -15.25 12.94
N ILE A 259 9.26 -16.26 13.75
CA ILE A 259 8.48 -16.07 14.99
C ILE A 259 9.25 -15.25 16.03
N ALA A 260 10.59 -15.35 16.06
CA ALA A 260 11.42 -14.61 17.02
C ALA A 260 11.53 -13.11 16.71
N LEU A 261 11.17 -12.68 15.49
CA LEU A 261 11.14 -11.26 15.12
C LEU A 261 9.99 -10.52 15.82
N PRO A 262 10.13 -9.21 16.10
CA PRO A 262 9.00 -8.39 16.53
C PRO A 262 7.93 -8.31 15.43
N ASP A 263 6.67 -8.11 15.81
CA ASP A 263 5.56 -7.99 14.86
C ASP A 263 5.77 -6.79 13.92
N VAL A 264 6.08 -5.63 14.51
CA VAL A 264 6.40 -4.36 13.86
C VAL A 264 7.68 -3.79 14.49
N THR A 265 8.35 -2.85 13.82
CA THR A 265 9.42 -2.09 14.47
C THR A 265 8.78 -1.01 15.35
N ILE A 266 9.18 -0.93 16.63
CA ILE A 266 8.67 0.07 17.56
C ILE A 266 9.60 1.28 17.56
N GLY A 267 9.03 2.47 17.44
CA GLY A 267 9.72 3.74 17.45
C GLY A 267 10.35 4.10 18.80
N ALA A 268 11.14 5.18 18.78
CA ALA A 268 11.80 5.68 19.98
C ALA A 268 10.82 6.17 21.07
N ASP A 269 9.57 6.47 20.70
CA ASP A 269 8.50 6.81 21.62
C ASP A 269 7.91 5.58 22.35
N GLY A 270 8.29 4.37 21.96
CA GLY A 270 7.82 3.11 22.53
C GLY A 270 6.39 2.72 22.14
N VAL A 271 5.73 3.51 21.28
CA VAL A 271 4.31 3.34 20.93
C VAL A 271 4.11 3.28 19.43
N THR A 272 4.87 4.03 18.63
CA THR A 272 4.70 4.06 17.19
C THR A 272 5.20 2.79 16.54
N GLY A 273 4.35 2.13 15.74
CA GLY A 273 4.67 0.93 14.98
C GLY A 273 5.00 1.24 13.51
N PHE A 274 6.05 0.62 13.00
CA PHE A 274 6.47 0.70 11.61
C PHE A 274 6.48 -0.67 10.94
N ILE A 275 6.11 -0.71 9.66
CA ILE A 275 6.10 -1.86 8.75
C ILE A 275 7.44 -1.88 7.97
N ASP A 276 8.51 -1.44 8.63
CA ASP A 276 9.86 -1.42 8.11
C ASP A 276 10.83 -2.04 9.15
N GLY A 277 12.13 -1.89 8.92
CA GLY A 277 13.17 -2.40 9.81
C GLY A 277 13.11 -3.92 9.98
N ASN A 278 13.71 -4.41 11.07
CA ASN A 278 13.83 -5.85 11.33
C ASN A 278 12.56 -6.44 11.97
N SER A 279 11.45 -6.42 11.25
CA SER A 279 10.13 -6.87 11.73
C SER A 279 9.52 -7.97 10.85
N ARG A 280 8.52 -8.68 11.38
CA ARG A 280 7.69 -9.60 10.58
C ARG A 280 6.81 -8.84 9.59
N ALA A 281 6.28 -7.69 9.99
CA ALA A 281 5.49 -6.81 9.14
C ALA A 281 6.22 -6.41 7.85
N CYS A 282 7.48 -5.94 7.95
CA CYS A 282 8.31 -5.67 6.75
C CYS A 282 8.41 -6.92 5.85
N ARG A 283 8.72 -8.09 6.43
CA ARG A 283 8.95 -9.32 5.65
C ARG A 283 7.69 -9.89 5.02
N ILE A 284 6.54 -9.71 5.64
CA ILE A 284 5.25 -10.06 5.04
C ILE A 284 4.99 -9.14 3.85
N LEU A 285 5.13 -7.82 4.03
CA LEU A 285 4.94 -6.83 2.97
C LEU A 285 5.86 -7.11 1.77
N HIS A 286 7.17 -7.26 2.02
CA HIS A 286 8.12 -7.53 0.95
C HIS A 286 8.06 -8.96 0.42
N GLY A 287 7.58 -9.93 1.20
CA GLY A 287 7.29 -11.29 0.73
C GLY A 287 6.20 -11.29 -0.34
N PHE A 288 5.22 -10.39 -0.24
CA PHE A 288 4.23 -10.18 -1.30
C PHE A 288 4.85 -9.64 -2.58
N MET A 289 5.66 -8.59 -2.45
CA MET A 289 6.29 -7.93 -3.60
C MET A 289 7.31 -8.85 -4.28
N ALA A 290 8.09 -9.61 -3.49
CA ALA A 290 9.09 -10.58 -3.96
C ALA A 290 8.52 -11.66 -4.88
N LYS A 291 7.22 -11.98 -4.75
CA LYS A 291 6.54 -12.94 -5.63
C LYS A 291 6.56 -12.52 -7.09
N ASN A 292 6.50 -11.22 -7.36
CA ASN A 292 6.44 -10.66 -8.71
C ASN A 292 7.72 -9.91 -9.09
N ASN A 293 8.51 -9.49 -8.11
CA ASN A 293 9.70 -8.66 -8.29
C ASN A 293 10.81 -9.07 -7.31
N GLN A 294 11.81 -9.80 -7.80
CA GLN A 294 12.90 -10.31 -6.98
C GLN A 294 13.79 -9.22 -6.36
N HIS A 295 13.67 -7.95 -6.77
CA HIS A 295 14.37 -6.84 -6.11
C HIS A 295 13.98 -6.67 -4.64
N HIS A 296 12.87 -7.25 -4.21
CA HIS A 296 12.46 -7.29 -2.81
C HIS A 296 13.08 -8.43 -1.99
N CYS A 297 13.77 -9.40 -2.60
CA CYS A 297 14.35 -10.53 -1.88
C CYS A 297 15.29 -10.12 -0.73
N PRO A 298 16.19 -9.12 -0.90
CA PRO A 298 17.01 -8.60 0.20
C PRO A 298 16.20 -8.14 1.42
N HIS A 299 14.97 -7.67 1.21
CA HIS A 299 14.10 -7.18 2.28
C HIS A 299 13.38 -8.30 3.05
N VAL A 300 13.33 -9.52 2.50
CA VAL A 300 12.70 -10.68 3.17
C VAL A 300 13.74 -11.46 3.99
N SER A 301 15.03 -11.33 3.68
CA SER A 301 16.12 -12.03 4.36
C SER A 301 16.18 -11.73 5.86
N PHE A 302 16.67 -12.70 6.65
CA PHE A 302 16.97 -12.47 8.07
C PHE A 302 18.30 -11.78 8.28
N ASP A 303 19.24 -12.00 7.35
CA ASP A 303 20.55 -11.38 7.40
C ASP A 303 20.52 -10.05 6.64
N PRO A 304 21.35 -9.07 7.04
CA PRO A 304 21.47 -7.84 6.28
C PRO A 304 22.02 -8.07 4.87
N GLU A 305 21.18 -7.80 3.88
CA GLU A 305 21.52 -7.91 2.46
C GLU A 305 21.44 -6.54 1.77
N VAL A 306 22.33 -6.36 0.79
CA VAL A 306 22.40 -5.15 -0.03
C VAL A 306 21.38 -5.28 -1.17
N ASP A 307 20.50 -4.30 -1.29
CA ASP A 307 19.51 -4.23 -2.37
C ASP A 307 20.14 -3.82 -3.72
N ALA A 308 19.31 -3.75 -4.77
CA ALA A 308 19.75 -3.35 -6.11
C ALA A 308 20.32 -1.91 -6.17
N ASP A 309 20.01 -1.06 -5.19
CA ASP A 309 20.50 0.31 -5.07
C ASP A 309 21.76 0.42 -4.19
N GLY A 310 22.33 -0.70 -3.72
CA GLY A 310 23.49 -0.70 -2.85
C GLY A 310 23.17 -0.39 -1.38
N LYS A 311 21.89 -0.40 -0.98
CA LYS A 311 21.45 -0.09 0.39
C LYS A 311 21.13 -1.38 1.14
N ILE A 312 21.56 -1.44 2.40
CA ILE A 312 21.14 -2.52 3.30
C ILE A 312 19.72 -2.19 3.78
N LYS A 313 18.74 -3.03 3.46
CA LYS A 313 17.31 -2.74 3.75
C LYS A 313 16.73 -3.67 4.81
N CYS A 314 15.63 -3.21 5.43
CA CYS A 314 14.85 -3.91 6.47
C CYS A 314 15.64 -4.46 7.68
N ASN A 315 16.74 -3.80 8.03
CA ASN A 315 17.39 -4.01 9.33
C ASN A 315 17.27 -2.80 10.24
N GLU A 316 17.25 -1.61 9.64
CA GLU A 316 17.05 -0.34 10.32
C GLU A 316 15.72 0.26 9.85
N SER A 317 14.94 0.76 10.80
CA SER A 317 13.71 1.51 10.50
C SER A 317 14.07 2.92 10.06
N ALA A 318 13.34 3.44 9.08
CA ALA A 318 13.42 4.85 8.71
C ALA A 318 12.77 5.75 9.78
N GLY A 319 11.90 5.18 10.63
CA GLY A 319 11.30 5.87 11.77
C GLY A 319 10.45 7.08 11.39
N ILE A 320 9.88 7.10 10.17
CA ILE A 320 9.13 8.25 9.65
C ILE A 320 7.78 8.32 10.34
N LEU A 321 7.62 9.29 11.23
CA LEU A 321 6.39 9.53 11.96
C LEU A 321 5.34 10.14 11.04
N HIS A 322 4.06 9.97 11.40
CA HIS A 322 2.99 10.70 10.73
C HIS A 322 3.20 12.22 10.79
N THR A 323 3.78 12.74 11.88
CA THR A 323 4.09 14.17 12.03
C THR A 323 5.23 14.67 11.14
N ASP A 324 6.00 13.77 10.53
CA ASP A 324 7.03 14.15 9.54
C ASP A 324 6.41 14.40 8.15
N VAL A 325 5.19 13.90 7.94
CA VAL A 325 4.46 13.99 6.66
C VAL A 325 3.28 14.93 6.79
N PHE A 326 2.50 14.78 7.84
CA PHE A 326 1.25 15.48 8.08
C PHE A 326 1.42 16.60 9.10
N THR A 327 0.70 17.70 8.89
CA THR A 327 0.60 18.73 9.92
C THR A 327 -0.26 18.23 11.09
N GLN A 328 -0.16 18.88 12.25
CA GLN A 328 -1.04 18.54 13.38
C GLN A 328 -2.52 18.79 13.05
N GLU A 329 -2.82 19.77 12.21
CA GLU A 329 -4.18 20.03 11.72
C GLU A 329 -4.71 18.87 10.86
N ASP A 330 -3.86 18.32 9.98
CA ASP A 330 -4.21 17.18 9.13
C ASP A 330 -4.56 15.96 10.00
N ILE A 331 -3.70 15.65 10.98
CA ILE A 331 -3.90 14.51 11.89
C ILE A 331 -5.15 14.72 12.74
N ALA A 332 -5.36 15.93 13.27
CA ALA A 332 -6.55 16.26 14.05
C ALA A 332 -7.82 16.12 13.21
N PHE A 333 -7.80 16.53 11.93
CA PHE A 333 -8.91 16.30 11.01
C PHE A 333 -9.21 14.81 10.84
N PHE A 334 -8.21 13.97 10.59
CA PHE A 334 -8.42 12.53 10.43
C PHE A 334 -8.99 11.86 11.68
N ILE A 335 -8.45 12.17 12.86
CA ILE A 335 -8.95 11.65 14.14
C ILE A 335 -10.40 12.11 14.37
N LEU A 336 -10.69 13.39 14.16
CA LEU A 336 -12.03 13.95 14.34
C LEU A 336 -13.04 13.30 13.40
N MET A 337 -12.69 13.08 12.12
CA MET A 337 -13.58 12.40 11.18
C MET A 337 -13.80 10.93 11.56
N GLY A 338 -12.75 10.24 12.00
CA GLY A 338 -12.85 8.89 12.55
C GLY A 338 -13.88 8.78 13.67
N GLN A 339 -13.86 9.73 14.60
CA GLN A 339 -14.79 9.78 15.74
C GLN A 339 -16.19 10.22 15.34
N ALA A 340 -16.30 11.39 14.71
CA ALA A 340 -17.58 12.07 14.51
C ALA A 340 -18.36 11.53 13.31
N ALA A 341 -17.68 11.18 12.22
CA ALA A 341 -18.33 10.71 11.00
C ALA A 341 -18.42 9.17 10.95
N PHE A 342 -17.40 8.47 11.43
CA PHE A 342 -17.30 7.01 11.28
C PHE A 342 -17.58 6.22 12.57
N GLY A 343 -17.68 6.89 13.72
CA GLY A 343 -17.99 6.25 15.00
C GLY A 343 -16.88 5.36 15.55
N PHE A 344 -15.63 5.60 15.12
CA PHE A 344 -14.45 5.00 15.72
C PHE A 344 -14.10 5.69 17.04
N ASP A 345 -13.28 5.04 17.85
CA ASP A 345 -12.79 5.62 19.10
C ASP A 345 -11.61 6.58 18.84
N GLU A 346 -10.93 7.01 19.91
CA GLU A 346 -9.77 7.92 19.84
C GLU A 346 -8.59 7.36 19.05
N VAL A 347 -8.57 6.06 18.77
CA VAL A 347 -7.50 5.41 18.02
C VAL A 347 -7.83 5.34 16.54
N GLY A 348 -8.95 5.92 16.10
CA GLY A 348 -9.32 6.05 14.69
C GLY A 348 -9.64 4.73 13.99
N GLY A 349 -9.85 3.63 14.70
CA GLY A 349 -10.19 2.34 14.15
C GLY A 349 -10.72 1.35 15.19
N ARG A 350 -11.08 0.15 14.73
CA ARG A 350 -11.56 -0.97 15.54
C ARG A 350 -11.21 -2.28 14.86
N MET A 351 -10.82 -3.28 15.64
CA MET A 351 -10.76 -4.66 15.16
C MET A 351 -11.85 -5.50 15.82
N THR A 352 -12.51 -6.34 15.03
CA THR A 352 -13.50 -7.32 15.50
C THR A 352 -13.04 -8.72 15.11
N TYR A 353 -13.24 -9.68 16.00
CA TYR A 353 -12.95 -11.11 15.78
C TYR A 353 -14.18 -11.83 15.19
N GLU A 354 -14.78 -11.17 14.20
CA GLU A 354 -15.94 -11.59 13.46
C GLU A 354 -15.73 -11.18 12.00
N PRO A 355 -16.33 -11.88 11.02
CA PRO A 355 -16.26 -11.47 9.62
C PRO A 355 -16.81 -10.06 9.45
N CYS A 356 -16.22 -9.27 8.56
CA CYS A 356 -16.70 -7.92 8.27
C CYS A 356 -18.18 -7.98 7.90
N SER A 357 -19.01 -7.20 8.60
CA SER A 357 -20.40 -7.01 8.20
C SER A 357 -20.43 -6.53 6.75
N VAL A 358 -21.24 -7.18 5.92
CA VAL A 358 -21.55 -6.68 4.58
C VAL A 358 -22.40 -5.43 4.79
N VAL A 359 -21.77 -4.25 4.76
CA VAL A 359 -22.46 -2.96 4.88
C VAL A 359 -22.99 -2.54 3.53
#